data_AF-A0A221NJR3-F1
#
_entry.id   AF-A0A221NJR3-F1
#
_cell.length_a   1.000
_cell.length_b   1.000
_cell.length_c   1.000
_cell.angle_alpha   90.00
_cell.angle_beta   90.00
_cell.angle_gamma   90.00
#
_symmetry.space_group_name_H-M   'P 1'
#
loop_
_entity.id
_entity.type
_entity.pdbx_description
1 polymer ?
#
loop_
_entity_poly.entity_id
_entity_poly.type
_entity_poly.pdbx_seq_one_letter_code
_entity_poly.pdbx_strand_id
1 'polypeptide(L)'
;MNFLENLWIAIGGIIGFLILFGCLCALFTVFGDVFRDHTLSGWGKAGWSLVLVFFPFLGVVLYLIFRGRGMDERASASAPRASYFDPGNRYDNRYII
;
A
#
# COMPACT_ATOMS: atom_id res chain seq x y z
N MET A 1 -34.81 -32.43 9.91
CA MET A 1 -33.36 -32.14 10.01
C MET A 1 -32.70 -33.37 10.60
N ASN A 2 -31.85 -34.03 9.82
CA ASN A 2 -31.25 -35.31 10.17
C ASN A 2 -29.86 -35.12 10.81
N PHE A 3 -29.37 -36.12 11.54
CA PHE A 3 -28.06 -36.05 12.23
C PHE A 3 -26.91 -35.66 11.29
N LEU A 4 -26.85 -36.25 10.10
CA LEU A 4 -25.81 -35.97 9.09
C LEU A 4 -25.87 -34.52 8.59
N GLU A 5 -27.05 -33.92 8.47
CA GLU A 5 -27.22 -32.52 8.08
C GLU A 5 -26.70 -31.57 9.18
N ASN A 6 -26.99 -31.88 10.45
CA ASN A 6 -26.49 -31.09 11.57
C ASN A 6 -24.96 -31.17 11.68
N LEU A 7 -24.37 -32.35 11.43
CA LEU A 7 -22.92 -32.54 11.41
C LEU A 7 -22.29 -31.71 10.28
N TRP A 8 -22.88 -31.76 9.08
CA TRP A 8 -22.40 -31.00 7.92
C TRP A 8 -22.48 -29.48 8.14
N ILE A 9 -23.59 -29.00 8.70
CA ILE A 9 -23.78 -27.59 9.05
C ILE A 9 -22.80 -27.15 10.13
N ALA A 10 -22.54 -27.97 11.16
CA ALA A 10 -21.58 -27.66 12.20
C ALA A 10 -20.14 -27.53 11.66
N ILE A 11 -19.70 -28.49 10.83
CA ILE A 11 -18.37 -28.47 10.21
C ILE A 11 -18.24 -27.27 9.26
N GLY A 12 -19.22 -27.06 8.37
CA GLY A 12 -19.24 -25.93 7.46
C GLY A 12 -19.31 -24.59 8.18
N GLY A 13 -20.06 -24.49 9.27
CA GLY A 13 -20.15 -23.30 10.12
C GLY A 13 -18.83 -22.96 10.81
N ILE A 14 -18.13 -23.96 11.35
CA ILE A 14 -16.82 -23.76 12.00
C ILE A 14 -15.78 -23.32 10.96
N ILE A 15 -15.74 -23.97 9.79
CA ILE A 15 -14.81 -23.58 8.71
C ILE A 15 -15.13 -22.18 8.20
N GLY A 16 -16.42 -21.87 7.96
CA GLY A 16 -16.87 -20.55 7.56
C GLY A 16 -16.51 -19.47 8.59
N PHE A 17 -16.66 -19.78 9.89
CA PHE A 17 -16.28 -18.89 10.97
C PHE A 17 -14.77 -18.65 11.02
N LEU A 18 -13.94 -19.67 10.84
CA LEU A 18 -12.48 -19.52 10.78
C LEU A 18 -12.03 -18.67 9.57
N ILE A 19 -12.65 -18.87 8.40
CA ILE A 19 -12.38 -18.07 7.21
C ILE A 19 -12.81 -16.62 7.43
N LEU A 20 -14.01 -16.39 8.00
CA LEU A 20 -14.50 -15.07 8.34
C LEU A 20 -13.56 -14.36 9.33
N PHE A 21 -13.16 -15.05 10.40
CA PHE A 21 -12.27 -14.52 11.42
C PHE A 21 -10.88 -14.22 10.85
N GLY A 22 -10.32 -15.12 10.04
CA GLY A 22 -9.05 -14.88 9.33
C GLY A 22 -9.12 -13.68 8.37
N CYS A 23 -10.23 -13.54 7.64
CA CYS A 23 -10.46 -12.39 6.78
C CYS A 23 -10.57 -11.09 7.59
N LEU A 24 -11.22 -11.12 8.75
CA LEU A 24 -11.33 -9.97 9.65
C LEU A 24 -9.96 -9.58 10.25
N CYS A 25 -9.16 -10.55 10.68
CA CYS A 25 -7.78 -10.31 11.12
C CYS A 25 -6.90 -9.72 10.01
N ALA A 26 -7.02 -10.22 8.77
CA ALA A 26 -6.34 -9.67 7.61
C ALA A 26 -6.79 -8.23 7.31
N LEU A 27 -8.09 -7.93 7.43
CA LEU A 27 -8.64 -6.59 7.31
C LEU A 27 -7.98 -5.63 8.32
N PHE A 28 -7.93 -6.01 9.60
CA PHE A 28 -7.27 -5.20 10.64
C PHE A 28 -5.77 -5.03 10.40
N THR A 29 -5.12 -6.01 9.78
CA THR A 29 -3.69 -5.94 9.45
C THR A 29 -3.43 -4.91 8.36
N VAL A 30 -4.23 -4.93 7.29
CA VAL A 30 -4.20 -3.92 6.21
C VAL A 30 -4.57 -2.54 6.73
N PHE A 31 -5.55 -2.47 7.64
CA PHE A 31 -5.90 -1.25 8.36
C PHE A 31 -4.67 -0.69 9.07
N GLY A 32 -4.01 -1.50 9.92
CA GLY A 32 -2.80 -1.14 10.64
C GLY A 32 -1.66 -0.65 9.74
N ASP A 33 -1.49 -1.27 8.57
CA ASP A 33 -0.51 -0.84 7.56
C ASP A 33 -0.78 0.58 7.02
N VAL A 34 -2.05 0.88 6.73
CA VAL A 34 -2.49 2.24 6.32
C VAL A 34 -2.28 3.26 7.44
N PHE A 35 -2.49 2.88 8.71
CA PHE A 35 -2.19 3.77 9.85
C PHE A 35 -0.70 4.02 10.02
N ARG A 36 0.13 3.01 9.75
CA ARG A 36 1.60 3.08 9.82
C ARG A 36 2.24 3.94 8.73
N ASP A 37 1.54 4.16 7.63
CA ASP A 37 1.99 5.09 6.61
C ASP A 37 1.81 6.55 7.07
N HIS A 38 2.88 7.15 7.59
CA HIS A 38 2.89 8.51 8.12
C HIS A 38 2.83 9.60 7.04
N THR A 39 2.88 9.22 5.76
CA THR A 39 2.82 10.16 4.63
C THR A 39 1.39 10.56 4.24
N LEU A 40 0.38 9.83 4.75
CA LEU A 40 -1.04 10.08 4.51
C LEU A 40 -1.65 11.02 5.57
N SER A 41 -2.37 12.06 5.12
CA SER A 41 -3.10 12.98 6.00
C SER A 41 -4.15 12.23 6.84
N GLY A 42 -4.39 12.69 8.08
CA GLY A 42 -5.30 12.01 9.02
C GLY A 42 -6.73 11.81 8.50
N TRP A 43 -7.20 12.72 7.63
CA TRP A 43 -8.50 12.58 6.97
C TRP A 43 -8.53 11.49 5.89
N GLY A 44 -7.42 11.28 5.18
CA GLY A 44 -7.28 10.17 4.24
C GLY A 44 -7.38 8.82 4.94
N LYS A 45 -6.72 8.66 6.09
CA LYS A 45 -6.75 7.41 6.88
C LYS A 45 -8.16 7.06 7.37
N ALA A 46 -8.92 8.05 7.82
CA ALA A 46 -10.30 7.86 8.27
C ALA A 46 -11.24 7.45 7.11
N GLY A 47 -11.09 8.07 5.93
CA GLY A 47 -11.86 7.70 4.73
C GLY A 47 -11.57 6.27 4.25
N TRP A 48 -10.29 5.90 4.17
CA TRP A 48 -9.86 4.55 3.79
C TRP A 48 -10.40 3.47 4.71
N SER A 49 -10.40 3.78 6.01
CA SER A 49 -10.92 2.91 7.05
C SER A 49 -12.40 2.60 6.89
N LEU A 50 -13.21 3.63 6.63
CA LEU A 50 -14.66 3.48 6.48
C LEU A 50 -15.01 2.68 5.21
N VAL A 51 -14.30 2.92 4.11
CA VAL A 51 -14.51 2.19 2.84
C VAL A 51 -14.15 0.71 2.97
N LEU A 52 -13.04 0.37 3.64
CA LEU A 52 -12.61 -1.01 3.84
C LEU A 52 -13.58 -1.81 4.73
N VAL A 53 -14.18 -1.17 5.74
CA VAL A 53 -15.16 -1.80 6.64
C VAL A 53 -16.46 -2.14 5.91
N PHE A 54 -16.97 -1.25 5.06
CA PHE A 54 -18.26 -1.44 4.40
C PHE A 54 -18.16 -2.18 3.07
N PHE A 55 -17.03 -2.07 2.36
CA PHE A 55 -16.84 -2.64 1.04
C PHE A 55 -15.41 -3.17 0.83
N PRO A 56 -15.11 -4.42 1.26
CA PRO A 56 -13.78 -5.01 1.12
C PRO A 56 -13.30 -5.07 -0.33
N PHE A 57 -14.19 -5.30 -1.31
CA PHE A 57 -13.85 -5.31 -2.74
C PHE A 57 -13.63 -3.91 -3.31
N LEU A 58 -14.44 -2.93 -2.90
CA LEU A 58 -14.35 -1.55 -3.42
C LEU A 58 -13.11 -0.84 -2.87
N GLY A 59 -12.71 -1.17 -1.63
CA GLY A 59 -11.48 -0.67 -1.02
C GLY A 59 -10.24 -1.01 -1.84
N VAL A 60 -10.13 -2.23 -2.37
CA VAL A 60 -8.98 -2.63 -3.21
C VAL A 60 -8.96 -1.86 -4.54
N VAL A 61 -10.10 -1.69 -5.20
CA VAL A 61 -10.20 -0.97 -6.49
C VAL A 61 -9.85 0.51 -6.32
N LEU A 62 -10.43 1.16 -5.31
CA LEU A 62 -10.10 2.55 -5.00
C LEU A 62 -8.62 2.70 -4.66
N TYR A 63 -8.04 1.75 -3.90
CA TYR A 63 -6.63 1.84 -3.47
C TYR A 63 -5.69 1.86 -4.67
N LEU A 64 -5.96 1.01 -5.66
CA LEU A 64 -5.21 0.99 -6.91
C LEU A 64 -5.38 2.30 -7.72
N ILE A 65 -6.57 2.88 -7.74
CA ILE A 65 -6.84 4.15 -8.46
C ILE A 65 -6.09 5.32 -7.82
N PHE A 66 -6.14 5.44 -6.49
CA PHE A 66 -5.51 6.56 -5.78
C PHE A 66 -4.00 6.39 -5.59
N ARG A 67 -3.51 5.15 -5.44
CA ARG A 67 -2.10 4.85 -5.14
C ARG A 67 -1.27 4.44 -6.37
N GLY A 68 -1.90 4.13 -7.51
CA GLY A 68 -1.20 3.71 -8.73
C GLY A 68 -0.33 4.79 -9.40
N ARG A 69 -0.36 6.03 -8.92
CA ARG A 69 0.27 7.19 -9.59
C ARG A 69 1.62 7.64 -8.99
N GLY A 70 2.14 6.96 -7.96
CA GLY A 70 3.38 7.39 -7.28
C GLY A 70 4.70 6.91 -7.89
N MET A 71 4.66 6.18 -9.02
CA MET A 71 5.85 5.63 -9.67
C MET A 71 6.47 6.55 -10.73
N ASP A 72 5.72 7.52 -11.25
CA ASP A 72 6.19 8.37 -12.36
C ASP A 72 7.15 9.47 -11.89
N GLU A 73 6.96 10.02 -10.70
CA GLU A 73 7.74 11.18 -10.23
C GLU A 73 9.16 10.84 -9.77
N ARG A 74 9.39 9.60 -9.34
CA ARG A 74 10.73 9.13 -8.93
C ARG A 74 11.57 8.63 -10.10
N ALA A 75 10.93 8.16 -11.17
CA ALA A 75 11.60 7.80 -12.41
C ALA A 75 12.22 9.03 -13.10
N SER A 76 11.57 10.20 -13.01
CA SER A 76 12.10 11.46 -13.53
C SER A 76 13.21 12.09 -12.68
N ALA A 77 13.22 11.85 -11.36
CA ALA A 77 14.19 12.45 -10.45
C ALA A 77 15.52 11.67 -10.34
N SER A 78 15.53 10.41 -10.76
CA SER A 78 16.69 9.51 -10.63
C SER A 78 17.49 9.35 -11.91
N ALA A 79 17.16 10.07 -12.99
CA ALA A 79 18.04 10.14 -14.16
C ALA A 79 19.39 10.71 -13.69
N PRO A 80 20.46 9.91 -13.66
CA PRO A 80 21.75 10.40 -13.22
C PRO A 80 22.14 11.52 -14.16
N ARG A 81 22.33 12.73 -13.64
CA ARG A 81 23.03 13.79 -14.36
C ARG A 81 24.39 13.18 -14.68
N ALA A 82 24.57 12.75 -15.93
CA ALA A 82 25.85 12.30 -16.44
C ALA A 82 26.85 13.39 -16.08
N SER A 83 27.74 13.08 -15.15
CA SER A 83 28.86 13.93 -14.79
C SER A 83 29.66 14.14 -16.07
N TYR A 84 29.44 15.28 -16.73
CA TYR A 84 30.20 15.70 -17.90
C TYR A 84 31.63 15.93 -17.41
N PHE A 85 32.48 14.93 -17.65
CA PHE A 85 33.91 15.08 -17.51
C PHE A 85 34.36 16.09 -18.56
N ASP A 86 34.69 17.30 -18.12
CA ASP A 86 35.25 18.37 -18.96
C ASP A 86 36.78 18.22 -19.00
N PRO A 87 37.36 17.67 -20.07
CA PRO A 87 38.81 17.52 -20.22
C PRO A 87 39.52 18.86 -20.50
N GLY A 88 38.78 19.97 -20.61
CA GLY A 88 39.28 21.29 -21.01
C GLY A 88 39.77 22.18 -19.87
N ASN A 89 39.57 21.82 -18.60
CA ASN A 89 39.97 22.69 -17.48
C ASN A 89 41.47 22.56 -17.14
N ARG A 90 42.32 23.07 -18.02
CA ARG A 90 43.77 23.23 -17.84
C ARG A 90 44.21 24.66 -17.56
N TYR A 91 43.31 25.54 -17.13
CA TYR A 91 43.59 26.96 -16.91
C TYR A 91 42.91 27.50 -15.65
N ASP A 92 43.24 26.97 -14.48
CA ASP A 92 42.99 27.68 -13.23
C ASP A 92 44.31 27.90 -12.48
N ASN A 93 45.05 28.88 -12.98
CA ASN A 93 46.21 29.48 -12.32
C ASN A 93 46.08 31.01 -12.43
N ARG A 94 45.11 31.59 -11.73
CA ARG A 94 44.87 33.05 -11.76
C ARG A 94 44.58 33.73 -10.41
N TYR A 95 44.94 33.12 -9.29
CA TYR A 95 44.88 33.80 -7.99
C TYR A 95 46.17 33.60 -7.17
N ILE A 96 47.31 33.82 -7.83
CA ILE A 96 48.58 34.11 -7.15
C ILE A 96 48.76 35.63 -7.22
N ILE A 97 48.38 36.33 -6.13
CA ILE A 97 48.94 37.60 -5.67
C ILE A 97 48.98 37.57 -4.15
#